data_AF-A0A956BMW3-F1
#
_entry.id   AF-A0A956BMW3-F1
#
_cell.length_a   1.000
_cell.length_b   1.000
_cell.length_c   1.000
_cell.angle_alpha   90.00
_cell.angle_beta   90.00
_cell.angle_gamma   90.00
#
_symmetry.space_group_name_H-M   'P 1'
#
loop_
_entity.id
_entity.type
_entity.pdbx_description
1 polymer ?
#
loop_
_entity_poly.entity_id
_entity_poly.type
_entity_poly.pdbx_seq_one_letter_code
_entity_poly.pdbx_strand_id
1 'polypeptide(L)'
;RRVPDAPWFLTLCVLASPWGIVGVEAGWTATEVGRQPWVIGGVMRTSEAVTPMPGLAGPFLAFTLLYAVLGVVTTLLLVRQFEVHSPRPEVRHVGA
;
A
#
# COMPACT_ATOMS: atom_id res chain seq x y z
N ARG A 1 -10.03 -31.65 -0.53
CA ARG A 1 -9.03 -30.89 -1.32
C ARG A 1 -7.89 -30.57 -0.36
N ARG A 2 -6.68 -31.12 -0.54
CA ARG A 2 -5.53 -30.82 0.36
C ARG A 2 -4.92 -29.49 -0.05
N VAL A 3 -4.64 -28.63 0.92
CA VAL A 3 -3.90 -27.39 0.70
C VAL A 3 -2.43 -27.76 0.49
N PRO A 4 -1.67 -27.08 -0.39
CA PRO A 4 -0.24 -27.32 -0.49
C PRO A 4 0.47 -26.80 0.78
N ASP A 5 0.95 -27.71 1.62
CA ASP A 5 1.55 -27.37 2.93
C ASP A 5 3.08 -27.13 2.85
N ALA A 6 3.63 -27.04 1.64
CA ALA A 6 5.06 -26.91 1.45
C ALA A 6 5.55 -25.53 1.94
N PRO A 7 6.62 -25.46 2.76
CA PRO A 7 7.05 -24.21 3.39
C PRO A 7 7.44 -23.13 2.37
N TRP A 8 8.05 -23.52 1.25
CA TRP A 8 8.40 -22.59 0.17
C TRP A 8 7.17 -21.93 -0.46
N PHE A 9 6.07 -22.67 -0.60
CA PHE A 9 4.83 -22.17 -1.19
C PHE A 9 4.17 -21.15 -0.25
N LEU A 10 4.12 -21.45 1.05
CA LEU A 10 3.59 -20.54 2.06
C LEU A 10 4.43 -19.26 2.17
N THR A 11 5.76 -19.36 2.10
CA THR A 11 6.64 -18.18 2.06
C THR A 11 6.37 -17.31 0.84
N LEU A 12 6.18 -17.91 -0.35
CA LEU A 12 5.82 -17.15 -1.55
C LEU A 12 4.47 -16.44 -1.41
N CYS A 13 3.47 -17.07 -0.80
CA CYS A 13 2.18 -16.43 -0.54
C CYS A 13 2.31 -15.21 0.38
N VAL A 14 3.13 -15.30 1.44
CA VAL A 14 3.40 -14.17 2.34
C VAL A 14 4.14 -13.06 1.60
N LEU A 15 5.17 -13.40 0.83
CA LEU A 15 5.92 -12.42 0.04
C LEU A 15 5.08 -11.78 -1.07
N ALA A 16 4.08 -12.47 -1.62
CA ALA A 16 3.17 -11.95 -2.63
C ALA A 16 2.17 -10.91 -2.09
N SER A 17 1.92 -10.90 -0.79
CA SER A 17 0.96 -9.99 -0.15
C SER A 17 1.29 -8.50 -0.36
N PRO A 18 2.54 -8.01 -0.12
CA PRO A 18 2.90 -6.61 -0.41
C PRO A 18 2.97 -6.29 -1.92
N TRP A 19 3.23 -7.28 -2.78
CA TRP A 19 3.34 -7.05 -4.23
C TRP A 19 2.03 -6.57 -4.86
N GLY A 20 0.88 -6.90 -4.29
CA GLY A 20 -0.41 -6.40 -4.76
C GLY A 20 -0.49 -4.87 -4.74
N ILE A 21 -0.03 -4.25 -3.64
CA ILE A 21 -0.01 -2.78 -3.49
C ILE A 21 0.95 -2.16 -4.52
N VAL A 22 2.15 -2.73 -4.67
CA VAL A 22 3.15 -2.24 -5.63
C VAL A 22 2.60 -2.27 -7.06
N GLY A 23 1.87 -3.33 -7.42
CA GLY A 23 1.24 -3.44 -8.74
C GLY A 23 0.19 -2.35 -9.00
N VAL A 24 -0.60 -2.00 -7.98
CA VAL A 24 -1.62 -0.93 -8.08
C VAL A 24 -0.96 0.44 -8.25
N GLU A 25 0.03 0.78 -7.42
CA GLU A 25 0.76 2.05 -7.50
C GLU A 25 1.51 2.19 -8.84
N ALA A 26 2.12 1.12 -9.31
CA ALA A 26 2.78 1.09 -10.62
C ALA A 26 1.79 1.30 -11.77
N GLY A 27 0.60 0.70 -11.69
CA GLY A 27 -0.47 0.88 -12.67
C GLY A 27 -0.95 2.32 -12.75
N TRP A 28 -1.20 2.96 -11.60
CA TRP A 28 -1.55 4.38 -11.53
C TRP A 28 -0.44 5.29 -12.04
N THR A 29 0.81 5.01 -11.65
CA THR A 29 1.96 5.79 -12.12
C THR A 29 2.09 5.70 -13.65
N ALA A 30 1.91 4.51 -14.23
CA ALA A 30 1.99 4.33 -15.68
C ALA A 30 0.90 5.12 -16.42
N THR A 31 -0.32 5.19 -15.90
CA THR A 31 -1.42 5.94 -16.53
C THR A 31 -1.28 7.45 -16.34
N GLU A 32 -0.84 7.91 -15.18
CA GLU A 32 -0.67 9.34 -14.89
C GLU A 32 0.55 9.95 -15.58
N VAL A 33 1.70 9.28 -15.47
CA VAL A 33 2.94 9.73 -16.12
C VAL A 33 2.85 9.56 -17.63
N GLY A 34 2.18 8.51 -18.11
CA GLY A 34 1.94 8.30 -19.55
C GLY A 34 1.09 9.40 -20.20
N ARG A 35 0.32 10.17 -19.41
CA ARG A 35 -0.48 11.30 -19.89
C ARG A 35 0.30 12.63 -19.93
N GLN A 36 1.46 12.71 -19.27
CA GLN A 36 2.34 13.88 -19.38
C GLN A 36 2.77 14.08 -20.84
N PRO A 37 2.80 15.32 -21.38
CA PRO A 37 2.76 16.62 -20.71
C PRO A 37 1.36 17.25 -20.57
N TRP A 38 0.28 16.48 -20.75
CA TRP A 38 -1.09 17.01 -20.81
C TRP A 38 -1.86 16.74 -19.51
N VAL A 39 -2.57 17.75 -19.01
CA VAL A 39 -3.62 17.56 -18.00
C VAL A 39 -4.89 17.08 -18.72
N ILE A 40 -5.24 17.79 -19.80
CA ILE A 40 -6.33 17.47 -20.72
C ILE A 40 -5.73 17.44 -22.12
N GLY A 41 -5.76 16.27 -22.77
CA GLY A 41 -5.11 16.05 -24.06
C GLY A 41 -5.57 17.05 -25.11
N GLY A 42 -4.61 17.76 -25.72
CA GLY A 42 -4.87 18.75 -26.76
C GLY A 42 -5.52 20.06 -26.28
N VAL A 43 -5.77 20.21 -24.97
CA VAL A 43 -6.45 21.40 -24.40
C VAL A 43 -5.57 22.15 -23.41
N MET A 44 -4.97 21.46 -22.44
CA MET A 44 -4.22 22.10 -21.35
C MET A 44 -2.97 21.31 -20.97
N ARG A 45 -1.81 21.98 -20.97
CA ARG A 45 -0.53 21.40 -20.55
C ARG A 45 -0.32 21.48 -19.04
N THR A 46 0.45 20.55 -18.50
CA THR A 46 0.77 20.50 -17.07
C THR A 46 1.53 21.73 -16.60
N SER A 47 2.38 22.32 -17.44
CA SER A 47 3.08 23.58 -17.16
C SER A 47 2.16 24.80 -17.03
N GLU A 48 1.01 24.79 -17.69
CA GLU A 48 0.05 25.91 -17.68
C GLU A 48 -0.89 25.84 -16.47
N ALA A 49 -1.02 24.65 -15.88
CA ALA A 49 -1.87 24.41 -14.72
C ALA A 49 -1.18 24.73 -13.37
N VAL A 50 0.12 24.99 -13.36
CA VAL A 50 0.88 25.28 -12.12
C VAL A 50 0.55 26.69 -11.62
N THR A 51 -0.02 26.78 -10.42
CA THR A 51 -0.27 28.06 -9.75
C THR A 51 0.98 28.50 -8.96
N PRO A 52 1.39 29.78 -9.05
CA PRO A 52 2.50 30.29 -8.26
C PRO A 52 2.09 30.40 -6.78
N MET A 53 2.65 29.51 -5.95
CA MET A 53 2.41 29.49 -4.50
C MET A 53 3.75 29.54 -3.75
N PRO A 54 4.17 30.72 -3.24
CA PRO A 54 5.37 30.80 -2.43
C PRO A 54 5.20 30.00 -1.14
N GLY A 55 6.23 29.24 -0.74
CA GLY A 55 6.22 28.46 0.50
C GLY A 55 5.60 27.06 0.42
N LEU A 56 5.37 26.52 -0.79
CA LEU A 56 4.81 25.17 -1.01
C LEU A 56 5.55 24.05 -0.25
N ALA A 57 6.86 24.21 -0.02
CA ALA A 57 7.68 23.22 0.68
C ALA A 57 7.18 22.93 2.10
N GLY A 58 6.63 23.93 2.81
CA GLY A 58 6.11 23.77 4.17
C GLY A 58 4.93 22.81 4.25
N PRO A 59 3.81 23.09 3.57
CA PRO A 59 2.67 22.18 3.47
C PRO A 59 3.04 20.83 2.88
N PHE A 60 3.88 20.79 1.83
CA PHE A 60 4.33 19.55 1.21
C PHE A 60 5.01 18.62 2.24
N LEU A 61 5.96 19.15 3.02
CA LEU A 61 6.64 18.36 4.04
C LEU A 61 5.70 17.97 5.18
N ALA A 62 4.81 18.88 5.60
CA ALA A 62 3.84 18.61 6.67
C ALA A 62 2.90 17.45 6.31
N PHE A 63 2.30 17.47 5.11
CA PHE A 63 1.45 16.38 4.64
C PHE A 63 2.22 15.07 4.43
N THR A 64 3.44 15.15 3.89
CA THR A 64 4.30 13.97 3.72
C THR A 64 4.59 13.30 5.06
N LEU A 65 5.01 14.07 6.06
CA LEU A 65 5.28 13.56 7.41
C LEU A 65 4.02 13.01 8.07
N LEU A 66 2.90 13.72 7.93
CA LEU A 66 1.60 13.27 8.46
C LEU A 66 1.21 11.90 7.90
N TYR A 67 1.27 11.72 6.57
CA TYR A 67 0.92 10.44 5.94
C TYR A 67 1.94 9.34 6.25
N ALA A 68 3.22 9.67 6.36
CA ALA A 68 4.25 8.70 6.77
C ALA A 68 4.00 8.19 8.20
N VAL A 69 3.72 9.09 9.15
CA VAL A 69 3.39 8.72 10.53
C VAL A 69 2.12 7.90 10.57
N LEU A 70 1.08 8.32 9.85
CA LEU A 70 -0.19 7.60 9.78
C LEU A 70 0.01 6.18 9.22
N GLY A 71 0.77 6.04 8.13
CA GLY A 71 1.11 4.73 7.56
C GLY A 71 1.82 3.82 8.56
N VAL A 72 2.85 4.33 9.24
CA VAL A 72 3.60 3.57 10.25
C VAL A 72 2.70 3.15 11.42
N VAL A 73 1.94 4.09 12.00
CA VAL A 73 1.05 3.81 13.13
C VAL A 73 -0.01 2.78 12.74
N THR A 74 -0.66 2.95 11.59
CA THR A 74 -1.68 2.02 11.12
C THR A 74 -1.11 0.63 10.88
N THR A 75 0.05 0.51 10.21
CA THR A 75 0.69 -0.80 10.01
C THR A 75 1.07 -1.46 11.34
N LEU A 76 1.64 -0.71 12.29
CA LEU A 76 1.98 -1.22 13.62
C LEU A 76 0.75 -1.69 14.39
N LEU A 77 -0.35 -0.93 14.33
CA LEU A 77 -1.60 -1.29 14.98
C LEU A 77 -2.20 -2.56 14.37
N LEU A 78 -2.19 -2.69 13.05
CA LEU A 78 -2.69 -3.89 12.36
C LEU A 78 -1.86 -5.12 12.76
N VAL A 79 -0.52 -5.04 12.70
CA VAL A 79 0.36 -6.15 13.10
C VAL A 79 0.09 -6.55 14.55
N ARG A 80 -0.01 -5.59 15.46
CA ARG A 80 -0.34 -5.84 16.87
C ARG A 80 -1.71 -6.50 17.05
N GLN A 81 -2.73 -6.07 16.31
CA GLN A 81 -4.07 -6.64 16.39
C GLN A 81 -4.09 -8.11 15.95
N PHE A 82 -3.36 -8.45 14.88
CA PHE A 82 -3.26 -9.83 14.39
C PHE A 82 -2.52 -10.75 15.38
N GLU A 83 -1.45 -10.25 16.01
CA GLU A 83 -0.72 -11.01 17.03
C GLU A 83 -1.58 -11.27 18.29
N VAL A 84 -2.34 -10.27 18.74
CA VAL A 84 -3.14 -10.37 19.97
C VAL A 84 -4.41 -11.22 19.78
N HIS A 85 -5.04 -11.19 18.60
CA HIS A 85 -6.30 -11.90 18.31
C HIS A 85 -6.13 -13.21 17.55
N SER A 86 -4.91 -13.75 17.45
CA SER A 86 -4.69 -15.07 16.87
C SER A 86 -5.54 -16.12 17.62
N PRO A 87 -6.49 -16.81 16.96
CA PRO A 87 -7.29 -17.84 17.62
C PRO A 87 -6.33 -18.87 18.19
N ARG A 88 -6.36 -19.09 19.51
CA ARG A 88 -5.64 -20.22 20.09
C ARG A 88 -6.08 -21.46 19.31
N PRO A 89 -5.15 -22.31 18.84
CA PRO A 89 -5.55 -23.56 18.22
C PRO A 89 -6.44 -24.27 19.22
N GLU A 90 -7.73 -24.39 18.92
CA GLU A 90 -8.65 -25.18 19.70
C GLU A 90 -8.06 -26.59 19.63
N VAL A 91 -7.45 -27.03 20.73
CA VAL A 91 -6.87 -28.35 20.86
C VAL A 91 -8.06 -29.29 20.76
N ARG A 92 -8.36 -29.73 19.54
CA ARG A 92 -9.39 -30.73 19.28
C ARG A 92 -8.93 -31.99 20.00
N HIS A 93 -9.48 -32.23 21.18
CA HIS A 93 -9.39 -33.52 21.86
C HIS A 93 -10.09 -34.54 20.94
N VAL A 94 -9.32 -35.09 20.01
CA VAL A 94 -9.71 -36.27 19.24
C VAL A 94 -9.46 -37.46 20.17
N GLY A 95 -10.52 -37.97 20.79
CA GLY A 95 -10.52 -39.29 21.42
C GLY A 95 -10.99 -39.31 22.87
N ALA A 96 -12.24 -39.72 23.05
CA ALA A 96 -12.60 -40.82 23.96
C ALA A 96 -13.51 -41.76 23.17
#